data_AF-A0A3S3MKN4-F1
#
_entry.id   AF-A0A3S3MKN4-F1
#
_cell.length_a   1.000
_cell.length_b   1.000
_cell.length_c   1.000
_cell.angle_alpha   90.00
_cell.angle_beta   90.00
_cell.angle_gamma   90.00
#
_symmetry.space_group_name_H-M   'P 1'
#
loop_
_entity.id
_entity.type
_entity.pdbx_description
1 polymer ?
#
loop_
_entity_poly.entity_id
_entity_poly.type
_entity_poly.pdbx_seq_one_letter_code
_entity_poly.pdbx_strand_id
1 'polypeptide(L)'
;MGTNDQQPSEGGEPALVDAAAQNNLPTDGSDWVELLVSEMMNASDMDGAKGCASRVLEAFEKSVASRASAETAEHFHQKENMLKEHCELLKRAVRIQHIREHTILKRVDERKTEDDERMQELQKQLVATEHEHQKKSQELQQVKQLLSQSQVECYALTMQLRQALQSNSSIPDRFHPHVF
;
A
#
# COMPACT_ATOMS: atom_id res chain seq x y z
N MET A 1 -43.89 79.20 15.96
CA MET A 1 -42.89 80.30 15.96
C MET A 1 -41.53 79.63 15.85
N GLY A 2 -40.70 79.81 14.83
CA GLY A 2 -40.79 80.60 13.61
C GLY A 2 -39.81 79.98 12.60
N THR A 3 -40.13 80.15 11.33
CA THR A 3 -39.28 79.97 10.16
C THR A 3 -38.09 80.92 10.19
N ASN A 4 -36.90 80.49 9.72
CA ASN A 4 -36.24 81.23 8.65
C ASN A 4 -35.11 80.42 7.99
N ASP A 5 -35.24 80.28 6.66
CA ASP A 5 -34.19 79.99 5.69
C ASP A 5 -33.01 80.97 5.77
N GLN A 6 -31.81 80.51 5.39
CA GLN A 6 -31.00 81.16 4.34
C GLN A 6 -29.74 80.31 4.03
N GLN A 7 -29.64 79.79 2.80
CA GLN A 7 -28.37 79.54 2.10
C GLN A 7 -28.09 80.79 1.23
N PRO A 8 -26.82 81.16 0.96
CA PRO A 8 -26.25 80.77 -0.34
C PRO A 8 -24.71 80.60 -0.42
N SER A 9 -24.32 79.89 -1.49
CA SER A 9 -23.12 79.99 -2.35
C SER A 9 -21.70 79.69 -1.84
N GLU A 10 -21.18 78.60 -2.45
CA GLU A 10 -19.92 78.50 -3.21
C GLU A 10 -18.56 78.79 -2.54
N GLY A 11 -17.70 77.77 -2.58
CA GLY A 11 -16.27 77.89 -2.31
C GLY A 11 -15.51 76.58 -2.49
N GLY A 12 -15.36 76.12 -3.74
CA GLY A 12 -14.22 75.39 -4.29
C GLY A 12 -13.69 74.13 -3.58
N GLU A 13 -13.92 72.97 -4.23
CA GLU A 13 -13.02 71.81 -4.16
C GLU A 13 -11.57 72.21 -4.51
N PRO A 14 -10.58 71.54 -3.89
CA PRO A 14 -9.81 70.59 -4.68
C PRO A 14 -9.52 69.31 -3.87
N ALA A 15 -10.51 68.42 -3.75
CA ALA A 15 -10.30 67.07 -3.21
C ALA A 15 -10.24 65.99 -4.32
N LEU A 16 -10.35 66.38 -5.59
CA LEU A 16 -10.50 65.44 -6.71
C LEU A 16 -9.18 65.06 -7.42
N VAL A 17 -8.05 65.66 -7.06
CA VAL A 17 -6.79 65.41 -7.79
C VAL A 17 -5.97 64.22 -7.26
N ASP A 18 -6.28 63.71 -6.06
CA ASP A 18 -5.44 62.68 -5.41
C ASP A 18 -5.98 61.23 -5.57
N ALA A 19 -7.25 61.10 -5.99
CA ALA A 19 -7.88 59.78 -6.17
C ALA A 19 -7.78 59.24 -7.61
N ALA A 20 -7.69 60.13 -8.61
CA ALA A 20 -7.71 59.73 -10.03
C ALA A 20 -6.32 59.33 -10.58
N ALA A 21 -5.23 59.71 -9.91
CA ALA A 21 -3.86 59.46 -10.38
C ALA A 21 -3.34 58.03 -10.15
N GLN A 22 -4.04 57.20 -9.36
CA GLN A 22 -3.54 55.88 -8.95
C GLN A 22 -3.80 54.73 -9.94
N ASN A 23 -4.65 54.94 -10.97
CA ASN A 23 -5.06 53.85 -11.87
C ASN A 23 -4.30 53.78 -13.21
N ASN A 24 -3.35 54.67 -13.47
CA ASN A 24 -2.55 54.67 -14.71
C ASN A 24 -1.06 54.94 -14.41
N LEU A 25 -0.49 54.27 -13.38
CA LEU A 25 0.93 54.43 -13.11
C LEU A 25 1.77 53.77 -14.22
N PRO A 26 2.81 54.46 -14.71
CA PRO A 26 3.73 53.89 -15.68
C PRO A 26 4.30 52.55 -15.23
N THR A 27 4.40 51.59 -16.15
CA THR A 27 4.93 50.26 -15.85
C THR A 27 6.40 50.14 -16.28
N ASP A 28 6.79 50.79 -17.38
CA ASP A 28 8.16 50.79 -17.89
C ASP A 28 8.98 52.00 -17.41
N GLY A 29 10.30 51.82 -17.32
CA GLY A 29 11.24 52.86 -16.90
C GLY A 29 11.27 54.07 -17.84
N SER A 30 11.06 53.86 -19.14
CA SER A 30 11.02 54.95 -20.12
C SER A 30 9.82 55.88 -19.89
N ASP A 31 8.63 55.31 -19.66
CA ASP A 31 7.41 56.05 -19.33
C ASP A 31 7.55 56.87 -18.03
N TRP A 32 8.26 56.35 -17.01
CA TRP A 32 8.56 57.08 -15.78
C TRP A 32 9.47 58.30 -16.02
N VAL A 33 10.46 58.14 -16.92
CA VAL A 33 11.36 59.23 -17.31
C VAL A 33 10.61 60.30 -18.10
N GLU A 34 9.74 59.90 -19.03
CA GLU A 34 8.91 60.82 -19.81
C GLU A 34 7.92 61.59 -18.92
N LEU A 35 7.27 60.91 -17.97
CA LEU A 35 6.37 61.55 -17.00
C LEU A 35 7.12 62.56 -16.12
N LEU A 36 8.32 62.21 -15.64
CA LEU A 36 9.15 63.10 -14.81
C LEU A 36 9.57 64.36 -15.58
N VAL A 37 10.08 64.20 -16.79
CA VAL A 37 10.56 65.33 -17.61
C VAL A 37 9.40 66.24 -18.02
N SER A 38 8.27 65.67 -18.45
CA SER A 38 7.07 66.42 -18.83
C SER A 38 6.54 67.26 -17.67
N GLU A 39 6.40 66.65 -16.49
CA GLU A 39 5.90 67.34 -15.30
C GLU A 39 6.87 68.41 -14.77
N MET A 40 8.18 68.18 -14.84
CA MET A 40 9.18 69.19 -14.48
C MET A 40 9.22 70.37 -15.46
N MET A 41 9.04 70.13 -16.77
CA MET A 41 8.99 71.20 -17.77
C MET A 41 7.75 72.11 -17.62
N ASN A 42 6.68 71.58 -17.03
CA ASN A 42 5.45 72.33 -16.77
C ASN A 42 5.49 73.14 -15.46
N ALA A 43 6.53 72.98 -14.62
CA ALA A 43 6.67 73.74 -13.39
C ALA A 43 7.07 75.20 -13.66
N SER A 44 6.44 76.14 -12.94
CA SER A 44 6.65 77.58 -13.14
C SER A 44 7.93 78.11 -12.48
N ASP A 45 8.49 77.39 -11.50
CA ASP A 45 9.72 77.73 -10.81
C ASP A 45 10.51 76.47 -10.38
N MET A 46 11.72 76.69 -9.90
CA MET A 46 12.63 75.62 -9.49
C MET A 46 12.10 74.81 -8.32
N ASP A 47 11.37 75.42 -7.39
CA ASP A 47 10.88 74.72 -6.20
C ASP A 47 9.64 73.87 -6.51
N GLY A 48 8.79 74.31 -7.45
CA GLY A 48 7.73 73.52 -8.05
C GLY A 48 8.28 72.33 -8.85
N ALA A 49 9.38 72.51 -9.60
CA ALA A 49 10.04 71.42 -10.31
C ALA A 49 10.60 70.35 -9.35
N LYS A 50 11.22 70.77 -8.23
CA LYS A 50 11.68 69.85 -7.17
C LYS A 50 10.52 69.15 -6.47
N GLY A 51 9.46 69.89 -6.13
CA GLY A 51 8.26 69.31 -5.51
C GLY A 51 7.60 68.28 -6.42
N CYS A 52 7.55 68.56 -7.72
CA CYS A 52 7.03 67.63 -8.70
C CYS A 52 7.92 66.39 -8.87
N ALA A 53 9.23 66.57 -9.00
CA ALA A 53 10.18 65.46 -9.06
C ALA A 53 10.09 64.55 -7.83
N SER A 54 9.97 65.14 -6.63
CA SER A 54 9.78 64.39 -5.39
C SER A 54 8.51 63.54 -5.43
N ARG A 55 7.39 64.10 -5.89
CA ARG A 55 6.10 63.39 -5.99
C ARG A 55 6.16 62.23 -7.00
N VAL A 56 6.75 62.46 -8.17
CA VAL A 56 6.87 61.40 -9.20
C VAL A 56 7.80 60.28 -8.73
N LEU A 57 8.92 60.62 -8.09
CA LEU A 57 9.85 59.62 -7.53
C LEU A 57 9.24 58.84 -6.36
N GLU A 58 8.44 59.47 -5.51
CA GLU A 58 7.70 58.79 -4.43
C GLU A 58 6.66 57.81 -5.00
N ALA A 59 5.94 58.22 -6.06
CA ALA A 59 5.01 57.33 -6.76
C ALA A 59 5.73 56.16 -7.45
N PHE A 60 6.91 56.40 -8.02
CA PHE A 60 7.77 55.37 -8.58
C PHE A 60 8.24 54.38 -7.51
N GLU A 61 8.76 54.86 -6.38
CA GLU A 61 9.19 54.00 -5.26
C GLU A 61 8.05 53.11 -4.75
N LYS A 62 6.86 53.69 -4.56
CA LYS A 62 5.65 52.95 -4.15
C LYS A 62 5.26 51.89 -5.20
N SER A 63 5.33 52.22 -6.49
CA SER A 63 5.07 51.28 -7.59
C SER A 63 6.06 50.13 -7.61
N VAL A 64 7.35 50.42 -7.47
CA VAL A 64 8.42 49.41 -7.42
C VAL A 64 8.26 48.52 -6.19
N ALA A 65 8.04 49.09 -5.01
CA ALA A 65 7.85 48.32 -3.78
C ALA A 65 6.61 47.41 -3.84
N SER A 66 5.49 47.93 -4.36
CA SER A 66 4.26 47.15 -4.54
C SER A 66 4.47 45.98 -5.50
N ARG A 67 5.13 46.22 -6.64
CA ARG A 67 5.40 45.19 -7.65
C ARG A 67 6.38 44.14 -7.16
N ALA A 68 7.49 44.53 -6.52
CA ALA A 68 8.43 43.59 -5.93
C ALA A 68 7.77 42.70 -4.86
N SER A 69 6.88 43.27 -4.05
CA SER A 69 6.09 42.52 -3.08
C SER A 69 5.10 41.56 -3.76
N ALA A 70 4.41 42.00 -4.82
CA ALA A 70 3.46 41.18 -5.55
C ALA A 70 4.16 40.01 -6.27
N GLU A 71 5.28 40.25 -6.95
CA GLU A 71 6.09 39.23 -7.61
C GLU A 71 6.61 38.19 -6.61
N THR A 72 7.06 38.64 -5.44
CA THR A 72 7.51 37.75 -4.36
C THR A 72 6.36 36.87 -3.85
N ALA A 73 5.17 37.46 -3.65
CA ALA A 73 4.00 36.74 -3.20
C ALA A 73 3.51 35.72 -4.24
N GLU A 74 3.50 36.10 -5.53
CA GLU A 74 3.13 35.21 -6.63
C GLU A 74 4.10 34.03 -6.74
N HIS A 75 5.40 34.29 -6.74
CA HIS A 75 6.41 33.24 -6.81
C HIS A 75 6.36 32.31 -5.58
N PHE A 76 6.10 32.85 -4.39
CA PHE A 76 5.87 32.03 -3.20
C PHE A 76 4.63 31.15 -3.36
N HIS A 77 3.51 31.72 -3.82
CA HIS A 77 2.27 30.98 -4.05
C HIS A 77 2.44 29.88 -5.12
N GLN A 78 3.17 30.16 -6.19
CA GLN A 78 3.50 29.18 -7.22
C GLN A 78 4.28 28.00 -6.64
N LYS A 79 5.32 28.28 -5.83
CA LYS A 79 6.10 27.23 -5.15
C LYS A 79 5.26 26.45 -4.15
N GLU A 80 4.39 27.12 -3.39
CA GLU A 80 3.48 26.48 -2.46
C GLU A 80 2.53 25.51 -3.18
N ASN A 81 1.99 25.91 -4.33
CA ASN A 81 1.12 25.07 -5.15
C ASN A 81 1.86 23.86 -5.73
N MET A 82 3.08 24.06 -6.29
CA MET A 82 3.90 22.94 -6.75
C MET A 82 4.22 21.96 -5.60
N LEU A 83 4.54 22.47 -4.41
CA LEU A 83 4.82 21.62 -3.26
C LEU A 83 3.59 20.82 -2.84
N LYS A 84 2.41 21.45 -2.81
CA LYS A 84 1.13 20.76 -2.54
C LYS A 84 0.86 19.64 -3.54
N GLU A 85 1.08 19.88 -4.83
CA GLU A 85 0.93 18.87 -5.88
C GLU A 85 1.90 17.70 -5.68
N HIS A 86 3.18 17.97 -5.40
CA HIS A 86 4.16 16.93 -5.09
C HIS A 86 3.79 16.13 -3.83
N CYS A 87 3.29 16.79 -2.78
CA CYS A 87 2.81 16.12 -1.59
C CYS A 87 1.62 15.20 -1.89
N GLU A 88 0.67 15.63 -2.72
CA GLU A 88 -0.47 14.78 -3.10
C GLU A 88 -0.06 13.58 -3.97
N LEU A 89 0.88 13.78 -4.91
CA LEU A 89 1.46 12.69 -5.68
C LEU A 89 2.16 11.68 -4.78
N LEU A 90 2.95 12.15 -3.81
CA LEU A 90 3.65 11.29 -2.85
C LEU A 90 2.65 10.51 -1.98
N LYS A 91 1.62 11.17 -1.44
CA LYS A 91 0.55 10.51 -0.69
C LYS A 91 -0.15 9.43 -1.53
N ARG A 92 -0.42 9.71 -2.81
CA ARG A 92 -1.01 8.72 -3.72
C ARG A 92 -0.08 7.54 -3.96
N ALA A 93 1.21 7.78 -4.19
CA ALA A 93 2.22 6.73 -4.38
C ALA A 93 2.32 5.83 -3.14
N VAL A 94 2.38 6.42 -1.94
CA VAL A 94 2.41 5.68 -0.67
C VAL A 94 1.16 4.84 -0.47
N ARG A 95 -0.04 5.37 -0.78
CA ARG A 95 -1.28 4.58 -0.73
C ARG A 95 -1.23 3.37 -1.68
N ILE A 96 -0.76 3.57 -2.90
CA ILE A 96 -0.63 2.49 -3.89
C ILE A 96 0.36 1.43 -3.38
N GLN A 97 1.51 1.85 -2.85
CA GLN A 97 2.50 0.94 -2.28
C GLN A 97 1.90 0.13 -1.12
N HIS A 98 1.21 0.79 -0.19
CA HIS A 98 0.57 0.12 0.95
C HIS A 98 -0.44 -0.94 0.51
N ILE A 99 -1.27 -0.65 -0.50
CA ILE A 99 -2.23 -1.62 -1.05
C ILE A 99 -1.51 -2.82 -1.66
N ARG A 100 -0.41 -2.59 -2.39
CA ARG A 100 0.38 -3.67 -2.99
C ARG A 100 1.00 -4.58 -1.94
N GLU A 101 1.64 -3.99 -0.91
CA GLU A 101 2.24 -4.73 0.19
C GLU A 101 1.19 -5.54 0.97
N HIS A 102 0.07 -4.92 1.33
CA HIS A 102 -1.04 -5.60 1.99
C HIS A 102 -1.58 -6.77 1.15
N THR A 103 -1.71 -6.59 -0.17
CA THR A 103 -2.15 -7.67 -1.07
C THR A 103 -1.16 -8.83 -1.12
N ILE A 104 0.15 -8.54 -1.12
CA ILE A 104 1.19 -9.58 -1.09
C ILE A 104 1.14 -10.34 0.24
N LEU A 105 1.06 -9.63 1.36
CA LEU A 105 0.97 -10.24 2.70
C LEU A 105 -0.24 -11.16 2.80
N LYS A 106 -1.42 -10.70 2.37
CA LYS A 106 -2.64 -11.52 2.38
C LYS A 106 -2.46 -12.83 1.59
N ARG A 107 -1.83 -12.76 0.41
CA ARG A 107 -1.56 -13.96 -0.39
C ARG A 107 -0.53 -14.89 0.26
N VAL A 108 0.41 -14.36 1.04
CA VAL A 108 1.37 -15.18 1.80
C VAL A 108 0.64 -15.91 2.92
N ASP A 109 -0.24 -15.23 3.65
CA ASP A 109 -1.03 -15.83 4.72
C ASP A 109 -1.99 -16.89 4.20
N GLU A 110 -2.66 -16.63 3.07
CA GLU A 110 -3.52 -17.59 2.38
C GLU A 110 -2.72 -18.86 1.99
N ARG A 111 -1.56 -18.70 1.34
CA ARG A 111 -0.70 -19.85 1.00
C ARG A 111 -0.20 -20.62 2.22
N LYS A 112 0.17 -19.92 3.29
CA LYS A 112 0.60 -20.56 4.53
C LYS A 112 -0.53 -21.42 5.11
N THR A 113 -1.75 -20.89 5.11
CA THR A 113 -2.94 -21.63 5.58
C THR A 113 -3.19 -22.87 4.72
N GLU A 114 -3.11 -22.75 3.39
CA GLU A 114 -3.23 -23.90 2.49
C GLU A 114 -2.15 -24.97 2.74
N ASP A 115 -0.91 -24.56 2.98
CA ASP A 115 0.19 -25.48 3.24
C ASP A 115 0.04 -26.17 4.61
N ASP A 116 -0.46 -25.46 5.63
CA ASP A 116 -0.79 -26.02 6.94
C ASP A 116 -1.92 -27.07 6.81
N GLU A 117 -2.96 -26.78 6.02
CA GLU A 117 -4.04 -27.73 5.73
C GLU A 117 -3.54 -28.97 4.97
N ARG A 118 -2.70 -28.78 3.94
CA ARG A 118 -2.07 -29.89 3.20
C ARG A 118 -1.19 -30.74 4.10
N MET A 119 -0.42 -30.12 5.00
CA MET A 119 0.41 -30.83 5.96
C MET A 119 -0.43 -31.67 6.92
N GLN A 120 -1.52 -31.10 7.43
CA GLN A 120 -2.45 -31.82 8.31
C GLN A 120 -3.09 -33.01 7.60
N GLU A 121 -3.44 -32.87 6.32
CA GLU A 121 -4.02 -33.95 5.52
C GLU A 121 -3.00 -35.07 5.24
N LEU A 122 -1.76 -34.71 4.87
CA LEU A 122 -0.68 -35.69 4.71
C LEU A 122 -0.40 -36.43 6.02
N GLN A 123 -0.45 -35.75 7.16
CA GLN A 123 -0.28 -36.37 8.47
C GLN A 123 -1.40 -37.38 8.76
N LYS A 124 -2.67 -37.04 8.46
CA LYS A 124 -3.80 -37.97 8.63
C LYS A 124 -3.63 -39.21 7.75
N GLN A 125 -3.22 -39.02 6.50
CA GLN A 125 -2.98 -40.14 5.57
C GLN A 125 -1.84 -41.03 6.05
N LEU A 126 -0.73 -40.44 6.54
CA LEU A 126 0.37 -41.20 7.11
C LEU A 126 -0.10 -42.10 8.26
N VAL A 127 -0.81 -41.53 9.25
CA VAL A 127 -1.34 -42.31 10.39
C VAL A 127 -2.28 -43.42 9.92
N ALA A 128 -3.15 -43.15 8.94
CA ALA A 128 -4.05 -44.16 8.39
C ALA A 128 -3.27 -45.32 7.73
N THR A 129 -2.25 -44.99 6.93
CA THR A 129 -1.40 -46.01 6.27
C THR A 129 -0.58 -46.83 7.27
N GLU A 130 -0.05 -46.19 8.33
CA GLU A 130 0.65 -46.88 9.42
C GLU A 130 -0.28 -47.85 10.15
N HIS A 131 -1.51 -47.42 10.43
CA HIS A 131 -2.52 -48.27 11.06
C HIS A 131 -2.89 -49.48 10.17
N GLU A 132 -3.09 -49.27 8.87
CA GLU A 132 -3.33 -50.38 7.93
C GLU A 132 -2.14 -51.34 7.85
N HIS A 133 -0.92 -50.82 7.79
CA HIS A 133 0.29 -51.62 7.78
C HIS A 133 0.41 -52.45 9.06
N GLN A 134 0.10 -51.86 10.22
CA GLN A 134 0.10 -52.56 11.50
C GLN A 134 -0.93 -53.70 11.52
N LYS A 135 -2.14 -53.47 11.01
CA LYS A 135 -3.17 -54.50 10.89
C LYS A 135 -2.71 -55.67 10.00
N LYS A 136 -2.19 -55.36 8.80
CA LYS A 136 -1.66 -56.38 7.88
C LYS A 136 -0.50 -57.16 8.49
N SER A 137 0.38 -56.49 9.26
CA SER A 137 1.47 -57.13 9.99
C SER A 137 0.95 -58.14 11.03
N GLN A 138 -0.09 -57.77 11.79
CA GLN A 138 -0.74 -58.67 12.75
C GLN A 138 -1.38 -59.88 12.06
N GLU A 139 -2.11 -59.68 10.96
CA GLU A 139 -2.71 -60.77 10.18
C GLU A 139 -1.63 -61.72 9.61
N LEU A 140 -0.53 -61.17 9.08
CA LEU A 140 0.60 -61.96 8.59
C LEU A 140 1.23 -62.81 9.70
N GLN A 141 1.35 -62.26 10.91
CA GLN A 141 1.86 -62.99 12.07
C GLN A 141 0.92 -64.14 12.45
N GLN A 142 -0.39 -63.91 12.46
CA GLN A 142 -1.39 -64.97 12.72
C GLN A 142 -1.31 -66.09 11.69
N VAL A 143 -1.24 -65.76 10.39
CA VAL A 143 -1.12 -66.76 9.31
C VAL A 143 0.17 -67.58 9.46
N LYS A 144 1.31 -66.94 9.78
CA LYS A 144 2.57 -67.64 10.02
C LYS A 144 2.48 -68.61 11.20
N GLN A 145 1.79 -68.23 12.27
CA GLN A 145 1.61 -69.09 13.44
C GLN A 145 0.75 -70.32 13.11
N LEU A 146 -0.36 -70.14 12.40
CA LEU A 146 -1.22 -71.25 11.94
C LEU A 146 -0.47 -72.21 11.03
N LEU A 147 0.35 -71.70 10.10
CA LEU A 147 1.16 -72.52 9.21
C LEU A 147 2.18 -73.36 10.00
N SER A 148 2.89 -72.75 10.95
CA SER A 148 3.82 -73.46 11.83
C SER A 148 3.11 -74.54 12.65
N GLN A 149 1.92 -74.25 13.17
CA GLN A 149 1.14 -75.21 13.95
C GLN A 149 0.72 -76.42 13.09
N SER A 150 0.13 -76.17 11.93
CA SER A 150 -0.29 -77.23 11.01
C SER A 150 0.91 -78.08 10.54
N GLN A 151 2.07 -77.47 10.31
CA GLN A 151 3.30 -78.19 9.96
C GLN A 151 3.76 -79.15 11.07
N VAL A 152 3.70 -78.71 12.33
CA VAL A 152 4.01 -79.56 13.50
C VAL A 152 3.00 -80.70 13.63
N GLU A 153 1.70 -80.43 13.43
CA GLU A 153 0.64 -81.46 13.45
C GLU A 153 0.85 -82.53 12.37
N CYS A 154 1.17 -82.12 11.13
CA CYS A 154 1.47 -83.05 10.04
C CYS A 154 2.70 -83.92 10.34
N TYR A 155 3.73 -83.34 10.94
CA TYR A 155 4.93 -84.07 11.35
C TYR A 155 4.61 -85.08 12.46
N ALA A 156 3.84 -84.67 13.48
CA ALA A 156 3.42 -85.55 14.58
C ALA A 156 2.58 -86.74 14.07
N LEU A 157 1.61 -86.50 13.19
CA LEU A 157 0.81 -87.54 12.55
C LEU A 157 1.69 -88.51 11.74
N THR A 158 2.67 -87.99 10.99
CA THR A 158 3.62 -88.81 10.23
C THR A 158 4.48 -89.70 11.15
N MET A 159 4.92 -89.17 12.30
CA MET A 159 5.64 -89.96 13.31
C MET A 159 4.76 -91.04 13.94
N GLN A 160 3.53 -90.71 14.31
CA GLN A 160 2.56 -91.67 14.87
C GLN A 160 2.27 -92.81 13.90
N LEU A 161 2.07 -92.51 12.61
CA LEU A 161 1.86 -93.53 11.58
C LEU A 161 3.07 -94.47 11.44
N ARG A 162 4.30 -93.93 11.42
CA ARG A 162 5.52 -94.77 11.39
C ARG A 162 5.61 -95.68 12.61
N GLN A 163 5.34 -95.13 13.80
CA GLN A 163 5.41 -95.89 15.03
C GLN A 163 4.37 -97.02 15.06
N ALA A 164 3.13 -96.76 14.63
CA ALA A 164 2.07 -97.77 14.52
C ALA A 164 2.42 -98.90 13.53
N LEU A 165 3.05 -98.56 12.40
CA LEU A 165 3.52 -99.56 11.42
C LEU A 165 4.67 -100.42 11.99
N GLN A 166 5.60 -99.80 12.72
CA GLN A 166 6.73 -100.51 13.34
C GLN A 166 6.29 -101.36 14.54
N SER A 167 5.34 -100.92 15.36
CA SER A 167 4.78 -101.75 16.44
C SER A 167 4.00 -102.95 15.90
N ASN A 168 3.30 -102.79 14.77
CA ASN A 168 2.62 -103.87 14.07
C ASN A 168 3.59 -104.84 13.36
N SER A 169 4.88 -104.50 13.25
CA SER A 169 5.93 -105.42 12.78
C SER A 169 6.49 -106.34 13.86
N SER A 170 5.95 -106.30 15.09
CA SER A 170 6.24 -107.26 16.17
C SER A 170 5.17 -108.36 16.34
N ILE A 171 4.23 -108.50 15.40
CA ILE A 171 3.27 -109.61 15.37
C ILE A 171 3.77 -110.65 14.35
N PRO A 172 3.95 -111.92 14.75
CA PRO A 172 4.49 -112.95 13.88
C PRO A 172 3.49 -113.26 12.76
N ASP A 173 3.98 -113.14 11.53
CA ASP A 173 3.66 -113.98 10.38
C ASP A 173 2.25 -114.60 10.38
N ARG A 174 1.26 -113.89 9.84
CA ARG A 174 0.04 -114.52 9.32
C ARG A 174 -0.72 -113.64 8.33
N PHE A 175 -0.15 -113.48 7.14
CA PHE A 175 -0.98 -113.27 5.96
C PHE A 175 -1.35 -114.65 5.40
N HIS A 176 -2.64 -115.01 5.49
CA HIS A 176 -3.19 -116.13 4.74
C HIS A 176 -3.59 -115.63 3.35
N PRO A 177 -2.99 -116.13 2.26
CA PRO A 177 -3.54 -115.95 0.93
C PRO A 177 -4.69 -116.95 0.71
N HIS A 178 -5.72 -116.49 0.01
CA HIS A 178 -6.94 -117.19 -0.44
C HIS A 178 -8.06 -117.33 0.58
N VAL A 179 -9.17 -116.62 0.34
CA VAL A 179 -10.53 -117.19 0.13
C VAL A 179 -11.38 -116.13 -0.62
N PHE A 180 -11.79 -116.50 -1.84
CA PHE A 180 -12.77 -115.94 -2.80
C PHE A 180 -12.72 -114.45 -3.21
#